data_AF-A0AAV4V2I8-F1
#
_entry.id   AF-A0AAV4V2I8-F1
#
_cell.length_a   1.000
_cell.length_b   1.000
_cell.length_c   1.000
_cell.angle_alpha   90.00
_cell.angle_beta   90.00
_cell.angle_gamma   90.00
#
_symmetry.space_group_name_H-M   'P 1'
#
loop_
_entity.id
_entity.type
_entity.pdbx_description
1 polymer ?
#
loop_
_entity_poly.entity_id
_entity_poly.type
_entity_poly.pdbx_seq_one_letter_code
_entity_poly.pdbx_strand_id
1 'polypeptide(L)'
;MEIEKETEKLFLNSVKQNEDGRYVVSLPWFEDHPVLPSNKGLSEKRLKNTVDRIKNLGILRDYENVFEDWKKEGIVEELNREDLMDSKCHYLPHRPVIKDNSTTKIRPVFDGSAKFKGSPSSNDCLVTGPNLVELITSLINRFRIEKYGVIADIRKVKVIFLY
;
A
#
# COMPACT_ATOMS: atom_id res chain seq x y z
N MET A 1 -4.68 -23.52 -2.12
CA MET A 1 -3.55 -24.48 -2.13
C MET A 1 -2.60 -24.30 -3.29
N GLU A 2 -3.01 -24.41 -4.57
CA GLU A 2 -2.10 -24.22 -5.72
C GLU A 2 -1.63 -22.75 -5.84
N ILE A 3 -2.57 -21.82 -5.95
CA ILE A 3 -2.33 -20.37 -6.07
C ILE A 3 -1.52 -19.80 -4.88
N GLU A 4 -1.76 -20.32 -3.67
CA GLU A 4 -1.03 -19.89 -2.47
C GLU A 4 0.43 -20.30 -2.52
N LYS A 5 0.72 -21.54 -2.97
CA LYS A 5 2.10 -22.02 -3.16
C LYS A 5 2.81 -21.26 -4.28
N GLU A 6 2.10 -20.92 -5.35
CA GLU A 6 2.63 -20.09 -6.43
C GLU A 6 2.93 -18.67 -5.96
N THR A 7 2.04 -18.07 -5.17
CA THR A 7 2.26 -16.75 -4.56
C THR A 7 3.46 -16.77 -3.62
N GLU A 8 3.59 -17.82 -2.80
CA GLU A 8 4.73 -18.00 -1.91
C GLU A 8 6.04 -18.13 -2.70
N LYS A 9 6.05 -18.90 -3.80
CA LYS A 9 7.19 -18.99 -4.71
C LYS A 9 7.53 -17.64 -5.34
N LEU A 10 6.54 -16.90 -5.84
CA LEU A 10 6.73 -15.56 -6.42
C LEU A 10 7.31 -14.58 -5.38
N PHE A 11 6.80 -14.63 -4.15
CA PHE A 11 7.34 -13.86 -3.03
C PHE A 11 8.81 -14.21 -2.81
N LEU A 12 9.13 -15.47 -2.53
CA LEU A 12 10.49 -15.93 -2.21
C LEU A 12 11.49 -15.64 -3.34
N ASN A 13 11.07 -15.80 -4.60
CA ASN A 13 11.92 -15.54 -5.77
C ASN A 13 12.15 -14.04 -6.03
N SER A 14 11.27 -13.17 -5.54
CA SER A 14 11.38 -11.72 -5.74
C SER A 14 11.96 -10.97 -4.56
N VAL A 15 12.14 -11.61 -3.39
CA VAL A 15 12.81 -11.00 -2.24
C VAL A 15 14.26 -10.69 -2.61
N LYS A 16 14.60 -9.41 -2.55
CA LYS A 16 15.97 -8.90 -2.73
C LYS A 16 16.28 -7.88 -1.65
N GLN A 17 17.56 -7.70 -1.36
CA GLN A 17 18.00 -6.59 -0.52
C GLN A 17 18.47 -5.46 -1.44
N ASN A 18 17.98 -4.24 -1.22
CA ASN A 18 18.47 -3.07 -1.94
C ASN A 18 19.80 -2.56 -1.36
N GLU A 19 20.39 -1.54 -1.97
CA GLU A 19 21.67 -0.95 -1.55
C GLU A 19 21.64 -0.38 -0.12
N ASP A 20 20.45 0.02 0.36
CA ASP A 20 20.23 0.51 1.73
C ASP A 20 20.04 -0.60 2.78
N GLY A 21 20.16 -1.86 2.38
CA GLY A 21 19.95 -3.01 3.27
C GLY A 21 18.48 -3.33 3.54
N ARG A 22 17.52 -2.72 2.84
CA ARG A 22 16.08 -2.97 2.97
C ARG A 22 15.66 -4.15 2.10
N TYR A 23 14.77 -5.00 2.63
CA TYR A 23 14.13 -6.04 1.84
C TYR A 23 13.08 -5.42 0.92
N VAL A 24 13.18 -5.71 -0.37
CA VAL A 24 12.26 -5.31 -1.43
C VAL A 24 11.70 -6.58 -2.05
N VAL A 25 10.40 -6.57 -2.32
CA VAL A 25 9.68 -7.71 -2.90
C VAL A 25 8.80 -7.17 -4.02
N SER A 26 8.70 -7.92 -5.12
CA SER A 26 7.79 -7.56 -6.21
C SER A 26 6.34 -7.80 -5.79
N LEU A 27 5.44 -6.97 -6.31
CA LEU A 27 4.00 -7.24 -6.16
C LEU A 27 3.63 -8.57 -6.83
N PRO A 28 2.77 -9.39 -6.20
CA PRO A 28 2.39 -10.69 -6.75
C PRO A 28 1.33 -10.49 -7.84
N TRP A 29 1.76 -10.24 -9.07
CA TRP A 29 0.87 -10.15 -10.23
C TRP A 29 0.42 -11.55 -10.68
N PHE A 30 -0.84 -11.69 -11.13
CA PHE A 30 -1.23 -12.91 -11.86
C PHE A 30 -0.46 -12.98 -13.19
N GLU A 31 0.05 -14.15 -13.58
CA GLU A 31 0.81 -14.29 -14.85
C GLU A 31 -0.02 -13.83 -16.07
N ASP A 32 -1.32 -14.16 -16.09
CA ASP A 32 -2.27 -13.78 -17.13
C ASP A 32 -3.18 -12.60 -16.72
N HIS A 33 -2.69 -11.68 -15.88
CA HIS A 33 -3.52 -10.55 -15.47
C HIS A 33 -3.96 -9.72 -16.69
N PRO A 34 -5.20 -9.19 -16.71
CA PRO A 34 -5.63 -8.30 -17.77
C PRO A 34 -4.76 -7.04 -17.79
N VAL A 35 -4.54 -6.45 -18.97
CA VAL A 35 -3.81 -5.19 -19.11
C VAL A 35 -4.47 -4.15 -18.20
N LEU A 36 -3.68 -3.58 -17.28
CA LEU A 36 -4.14 -2.56 -16.35
C LEU A 36 -4.07 -1.19 -17.04
N PRO A 37 -5.20 -0.60 -17.47
CA PRO A 37 -5.17 0.67 -18.19
C PRO A 37 -4.94 1.82 -17.22
N SER A 38 -4.49 2.96 -17.74
CA SER A 38 -4.40 4.17 -16.94
C SER A 38 -5.78 4.65 -16.48
N ASN A 39 -5.91 4.97 -15.19
CA ASN A 39 -7.11 5.54 -14.59
C ASN A 39 -6.98 7.05 -14.29
N LYS A 40 -6.02 7.75 -14.92
CA LYS A 40 -5.64 9.14 -14.63
C LYS A 40 -6.81 10.09 -14.43
N GLY A 41 -7.72 10.19 -15.41
CA GLY A 41 -8.86 11.12 -15.33
C GLY A 41 -9.81 10.85 -14.16
N LEU A 42 -10.01 9.58 -13.78
CA LEU A 42 -10.78 9.22 -12.58
C LEU A 42 -10.06 9.68 -11.32
N SER A 43 -8.76 9.42 -11.26
CA SER A 43 -7.89 9.70 -10.12
C SER A 43 -7.72 11.21 -9.89
N GLU A 44 -7.51 12.00 -10.94
CA GLU A 44 -7.44 13.46 -10.88
C GLU A 44 -8.75 14.09 -10.38
N LYS A 45 -9.89 13.60 -10.87
CA LYS A 45 -11.20 14.08 -10.39
C LYS A 45 -11.40 13.81 -8.90
N ARG A 46 -11.01 12.62 -8.43
CA ARG A 46 -11.07 12.26 -7.00
C ARG A 46 -10.09 13.09 -6.18
N LEU A 47 -8.88 13.31 -6.69
CA LEU A 47 -7.87 14.14 -6.04
C LEU A 47 -8.38 15.57 -5.84
N LYS A 48 -8.98 16.18 -6.86
CA LYS A 48 -9.58 17.52 -6.75
C LYS A 48 -10.59 17.60 -5.60
N ASN A 49 -11.54 16.66 -5.56
CA ASN A 49 -12.54 16.59 -4.49
C ASN A 49 -11.89 16.39 -3.10
N THR A 50 -10.85 15.55 -3.02
CA THR A 50 -10.10 15.33 -1.78
C THR A 50 -9.40 16.62 -1.33
N VAL A 51 -8.74 17.35 -2.23
CA VAL A 51 -8.06 18.61 -1.94
C VAL A 51 -9.05 19.67 -1.46
N ASP A 52 -10.19 19.83 -2.14
CA ASP A 52 -11.23 20.79 -1.74
C ASP A 52 -11.76 20.46 -0.33
N ARG A 53 -12.03 19.18 -0.04
CA ARG A 53 -12.44 18.74 1.30
C ARG A 53 -11.39 19.03 2.36
N ILE A 54 -10.11 18.75 2.09
CA ILE A 54 -9.00 18.94 3.02
C ILE A 54 -8.79 20.42 3.33
N LYS A 55 -8.89 21.27 2.30
CA LYS A 55 -8.84 22.74 2.46
C LYS A 55 -9.97 23.23 3.37
N ASN A 56 -11.19 22.76 3.14
CA ASN A 56 -12.35 23.12 3.96
C ASN A 56 -12.21 22.66 5.42
N LEU A 57 -11.50 21.55 5.66
CA LEU A 57 -11.20 21.05 7.01
C LEU A 57 -9.99 21.75 7.66
N GLY A 58 -9.27 22.61 6.95
CA GLY A 58 -8.09 23.32 7.47
C GLY A 58 -6.85 22.44 7.69
N ILE A 59 -6.82 21.22 7.13
CA ILE A 59 -5.76 20.23 7.37
C ILE A 59 -4.82 20.01 6.17
N LEU A 60 -4.81 20.94 5.20
CA LEU A 60 -4.00 20.80 3.98
C LEU A 60 -2.52 20.63 4.31
N ARG A 61 -1.98 21.51 5.16
CA ARG A 61 -0.56 21.48 5.49
C ARG A 61 -0.16 20.20 6.23
N ASP A 62 -1.00 19.77 7.18
CA ASP A 62 -0.76 18.54 7.93
C ASP A 62 -0.80 17.31 7.00
N TYR A 63 -1.69 17.31 6.00
CA TYR A 63 -1.77 16.23 5.03
C TYR A 63 -0.58 16.20 4.07
N GLU A 64 -0.13 17.36 3.57
CA GLU A 64 1.10 17.49 2.76
C GLU A 64 2.32 16.99 3.54
N ASN A 65 2.45 17.37 4.82
CA ASN A 65 3.56 16.93 5.67
C ASN A 65 3.66 15.40 5.76
N VAL A 66 2.54 14.66 5.68
CA VAL A 66 2.59 13.19 5.66
C VAL A 66 3.32 12.66 4.42
N PHE A 67 3.07 13.25 3.25
CA PHE A 67 3.76 12.83 2.01
C PHE A 67 5.22 13.29 2.00
N GLU A 68 5.53 14.46 2.53
CA GLU A 68 6.91 14.92 2.70
C GLU A 68 7.72 14.00 3.63
N ASP A 69 7.12 13.56 4.73
CA ASP A 69 7.74 12.59 5.62
C ASP A 69 7.94 11.24 4.92
N TRP A 70 7.01 10.82 4.07
CA TRP A 70 7.16 9.59 3.28
C TRP A 70 8.27 9.71 2.23
N LYS A 71 8.41 10.89 1.60
CA LYS A 71 9.49 11.19 0.66
C LYS A 71 10.85 11.13 1.38
N LYS A 72 10.98 11.78 2.54
CA LYS A 72 12.21 11.76 3.36
C LYS A 72 12.59 10.37 3.85
N GLU A 73 11.60 9.53 4.18
CA GLU A 73 11.82 8.15 4.60
C GLU A 73 12.11 7.19 3.41
N GLY A 74 12.01 7.68 2.17
CA GLY A 74 12.22 6.89 0.94
C GLY A 74 11.11 5.87 0.70
N ILE A 75 9.86 6.24 0.99
CA ILE A 75 8.67 5.39 0.80
C ILE A 75 7.94 5.75 -0.48
N VAL A 76 7.98 7.02 -0.85
CA VAL A 76 7.47 7.53 -2.13
C VAL A 76 8.58 8.35 -2.76
N GLU A 77 8.61 8.36 -4.08
CA GLU A 77 9.54 9.16 -4.88
C GLU A 77 8.76 10.00 -5.89
N GLU A 78 9.40 11.06 -6.37
CA GLU A 78 8.85 11.84 -7.46
C GLU A 78 9.25 11.18 -8.79
N LEU A 79 8.25 10.92 -9.62
CA LEU A 79 8.46 10.43 -10.98
C LEU A 79 8.91 11.58 -11.89
N ASN A 80 9.82 11.29 -12.82
CA ASN A 80 10.19 12.25 -13.84
C ASN A 80 9.07 12.39 -14.89
N ARG A 81 9.13 13.46 -15.69
CA ARG A 81 8.10 13.71 -16.71
C ARG A 81 8.05 12.61 -17.77
N GLU A 82 9.21 12.04 -18.07
CA GLU A 82 9.38 10.94 -19.01
C GLU A 82 8.66 9.68 -18.53
N ASP A 83 8.80 9.34 -17.25
CA ASP A 83 8.13 8.19 -16.61
C ASP A 83 6.60 8.37 -16.62
N LEU A 84 6.13 9.60 -16.40
CA LEU A 84 4.71 9.96 -16.45
C LEU A 84 4.10 9.89 -17.85
N MET A 85 4.91 9.89 -18.90
CA MET A 85 4.46 9.71 -20.28
C MET A 85 4.38 8.23 -20.70
N ASP A 86 4.88 7.30 -19.87
CA ASP A 86 4.69 5.88 -20.14
C ASP A 86 3.19 5.52 -19.97
N SER A 87 2.66 4.84 -20.98
CA SER A 87 1.31 4.28 -21.03
C SER A 87 0.97 3.29 -19.89
N LYS A 88 1.96 2.90 -19.08
CA LYS A 88 1.84 1.90 -18.02
C LYS A 88 1.48 2.47 -16.63
N CYS A 89 1.33 3.79 -16.48
CA CYS A 89 0.98 4.36 -15.17
C CYS A 89 -0.48 4.07 -14.78
N HIS A 90 -0.67 3.47 -13.60
CA HIS A 90 -1.95 3.34 -12.92
C HIS A 90 -1.91 4.12 -11.60
N TYR A 91 -2.92 4.96 -11.35
CA TYR A 91 -2.89 5.86 -10.21
C TYR A 91 -3.76 5.31 -9.07
N LEU A 92 -3.33 5.51 -7.84
CA LEU A 92 -4.11 5.18 -6.64
C LEU A 92 -4.76 6.45 -6.06
N PRO A 93 -6.07 6.68 -6.26
CA PRO A 93 -6.76 7.77 -5.57
C PRO A 93 -6.64 7.60 -4.07
N HIS A 94 -6.43 8.69 -3.35
CA HIS A 94 -6.33 8.68 -1.90
C HIS A 94 -7.28 9.67 -1.24
N ARG A 95 -7.55 9.43 0.04
CA ARG A 95 -8.31 10.32 0.91
C ARG A 95 -7.73 10.34 2.32
N PRO A 96 -7.94 11.42 3.10
CA PRO A 96 -7.52 11.46 4.49
C PRO A 96 -8.48 10.65 5.36
N VAL A 97 -7.93 9.88 6.29
CA VAL A 97 -8.64 9.36 7.45
C VAL A 97 -8.06 10.07 8.68
N ILE A 98 -8.94 10.75 9.41
CA ILE A 98 -8.59 11.53 10.61
C ILE A 98 -9.01 10.71 11.84
N LYS A 99 -8.11 10.56 12.82
CA LYS A 99 -8.42 9.93 14.11
C LYS A 99 -8.01 10.87 15.24
N ASP A 100 -8.97 11.28 16.05
CA ASP A 100 -8.78 12.32 17.07
C ASP A 100 -7.90 11.88 18.27
N ASN A 101 -7.73 10.57 18.48
CA ASN A 101 -6.93 9.99 19.57
C ASN A 101 -5.84 9.03 19.08
N SER A 102 -5.11 9.41 18.03
CA SER A 102 -4.03 8.57 17.48
C SER A 102 -2.70 9.32 17.45
N THR A 103 -1.61 8.58 17.68
CA THR A 103 -0.24 9.05 17.44
C THR A 103 -0.02 9.47 15.98
N THR A 104 -0.80 8.90 15.05
CA THR A 104 -0.88 9.32 13.65
C THR A 104 -2.26 9.93 13.37
N LYS A 105 -2.39 11.24 13.61
CA LYS A 105 -3.65 11.99 13.53
C LYS A 105 -4.31 11.93 12.15
N ILE A 106 -3.51 11.93 11.08
CA ILE A 106 -3.98 11.92 9.69
C ILE A 106 -3.25 10.81 8.92
N ARG A 107 -4.00 10.00 8.17
CA ARG A 107 -3.45 8.97 7.30
C ARG A 107 -4.06 9.00 5.90
N PRO A 108 -3.25 9.04 4.83
CA PRO A 108 -3.71 8.74 3.49
C PRO A 108 -4.17 7.28 3.41
N VAL A 109 -5.38 7.07 2.87
CA VAL A 109 -5.88 5.75 2.50
C VAL A 109 -6.06 5.73 0.99
N PHE A 110 -5.41 4.77 0.34
CA PHE A 110 -5.44 4.56 -1.09
C PHE A 110 -6.53 3.58 -1.49
N ASP A 111 -7.16 3.82 -2.64
CA ASP A 111 -8.19 2.95 -3.21
C ASP A 111 -7.60 2.13 -4.36
N GLY A 112 -7.08 0.94 -4.04
CA GLY A 112 -6.58 -0.04 -5.02
C GLY A 112 -7.65 -0.68 -5.91
N SER A 113 -8.93 -0.40 -5.64
CA SER A 113 -10.06 -0.88 -6.44
C SER A 113 -10.58 0.19 -7.42
N ALA A 114 -9.94 1.36 -7.49
CA ALA A 114 -10.34 2.44 -8.37
C ALA A 114 -10.13 2.09 -9.86
N LYS A 115 -11.24 1.89 -10.58
CA LYS A 115 -11.26 1.52 -12.00
C LYS A 115 -12.38 2.20 -12.76
N PHE A 116 -12.23 2.31 -14.08
CA PHE A 116 -13.35 2.62 -14.96
C PHE A 116 -14.30 1.42 -15.07
N LYS A 117 -15.54 1.67 -15.49
CA LYS A 117 -16.51 0.59 -15.70
C LYS A 117 -16.01 -0.32 -16.82
N GLY A 118 -15.88 -1.62 -16.54
CA GLY A 118 -15.42 -2.62 -17.50
C GLY A 118 -13.90 -2.76 -17.63
N SER A 119 -13.10 -2.00 -16.88
CA SER A 119 -11.65 -2.18 -16.79
C SER A 119 -11.25 -2.86 -15.47
N PRO A 120 -10.10 -3.57 -15.42
CA PRO A 120 -9.55 -4.07 -14.16
C PRO A 120 -9.02 -2.94 -13.26
N SER A 121 -8.92 -3.21 -11.97
CA SER A 121 -8.17 -2.42 -10.99
C SER A 121 -6.89 -3.15 -10.58
N SER A 122 -5.97 -2.44 -9.91
CA SER A 122 -4.79 -3.07 -9.31
C SER A 122 -5.14 -4.28 -8.44
N ASN A 123 -6.18 -4.17 -7.61
CA ASN A 123 -6.62 -5.30 -6.77
C ASN A 123 -7.14 -6.51 -7.58
N ASP A 124 -7.63 -6.33 -8.81
CA ASP A 124 -8.04 -7.45 -9.66
C ASP A 124 -6.84 -8.11 -10.38
N CYS A 125 -5.72 -7.39 -10.51
CA CYS A 125 -4.51 -7.87 -11.18
C CYS A 125 -3.50 -8.51 -10.21
N LEU A 126 -3.68 -8.33 -8.90
CA LEU A 126 -2.81 -8.85 -7.85
C LEU A 126 -3.39 -10.11 -7.21
N VAL A 127 -2.52 -11.09 -6.99
CA VAL A 127 -2.88 -12.32 -6.28
C VAL A 127 -3.17 -11.99 -4.82
N THR A 128 -4.29 -12.50 -4.31
CA THR A 128 -4.55 -12.49 -2.87
C THR A 128 -3.68 -13.54 -2.21
N GLY A 129 -2.68 -13.10 -1.45
CA GLY A 129 -1.82 -14.00 -0.70
C GLY A 129 -2.58 -14.77 0.40
N PRO A 130 -1.99 -15.85 0.92
CA PRO A 130 -2.59 -16.63 2.00
C PRO A 130 -2.79 -15.77 3.25
N ASN A 131 -3.84 -16.07 4.02
CA ASN A 131 -4.04 -15.43 5.31
C ASN A 131 -3.02 -15.96 6.32
N LEU A 132 -1.94 -15.21 6.55
CA LEU A 132 -0.89 -15.53 7.51
C LEU A 132 -1.25 -15.14 8.96
N VAL A 133 -2.44 -14.59 9.20
CA VAL A 133 -2.88 -14.22 10.55
C VAL A 133 -3.27 -15.48 11.30
N GLU A 134 -2.50 -15.83 12.32
CA GLU A 134 -2.85 -16.92 13.24
C GLU A 134 -4.13 -16.62 14.03
N LEU A 135 -4.83 -17.67 14.43
CA LEU A 135 -5.97 -17.54 15.34
C LEU A 135 -5.50 -16.95 16.68
N ILE A 136 -6.13 -15.82 17.08
CA ILE A 136 -5.81 -15.10 18.31
C ILE A 136 -5.81 -16.04 19.53
N THR A 137 -6.78 -16.96 19.61
CA THR A 137 -6.87 -17.95 20.69
C THR A 137 -5.63 -18.85 20.77
N SER A 138 -5.15 -19.34 19.62
CA SER A 138 -3.95 -20.18 19.55
C SER A 138 -2.70 -19.39 19.95
N LEU A 139 -2.59 -18.14 19.49
CA LEU A 139 -1.49 -17.24 19.86
C LEU A 139 -1.45 -16.98 21.38
N ILE A 140 -2.58 -16.63 21.99
CA ILE A 140 -2.70 -16.37 23.43
C ILE A 140 -2.37 -17.63 24.25
N ASN A 141 -2.86 -18.80 23.83
CA ASN A 141 -2.57 -20.04 24.53
C ASN A 141 -1.07 -20.34 24.54
N ARG A 142 -0.38 -20.18 23.40
CA ARG A 142 1.09 -20.36 23.32
C ARG A 142 1.84 -19.34 24.16
N PHE A 143 1.41 -18.07 24.14
CA PHE A 143 2.02 -17.02 24.95
C PHE A 143 1.97 -17.30 26.46
N ARG A 144 1.02 -18.12 26.92
CA ARG A 144 0.85 -18.51 28.33
C ARG A 144 1.62 -19.76 28.74
N ILE A 145 2.21 -20.50 27.80
CA ILE A 145 2.94 -21.75 28.12
C ILE A 145 4.24 -21.44 28.86
N GLU A 146 4.94 -20.40 28.43
CA GLU A 146 6.24 -20.05 28.97
C GLU A 146 6.14 -19.11 30.17
N LYS A 147 7.14 -19.19 31.07
CA LYS A 147 7.19 -18.38 32.30
C LYS A 147 7.33 -16.87 32.04
N TYR A 148 7.95 -16.50 30.92
CA TYR A 148 8.21 -15.10 30.57
C TYR A 148 7.75 -14.83 29.13
N GLY A 149 6.93 -13.81 28.95
CA GLY A 149 6.47 -13.35 27.64
C GLY A 149 7.10 -12.02 27.26
N VAL A 150 7.54 -11.89 26.02
CA VAL A 150 8.05 -10.62 25.45
C VAL A 150 7.07 -10.13 24.41
N ILE A 151 6.73 -8.84 24.49
CA ILE A 151 5.89 -8.14 23.54
C ILE A 151 6.67 -6.96 22.99
N ALA A 152 6.65 -6.80 21.66
CA ALA A 152 7.25 -5.68 20.97
C ALA A 152 6.28 -5.20 19.88
N ASP A 153 6.22 -3.89 19.68
CA ASP A 153 5.44 -3.28 18.61
C ASP A 153 6.38 -2.87 17.47
N ILE A 154 6.08 -3.33 16.25
CA ILE A 154 6.81 -2.92 15.07
C ILE A 154 6.24 -1.57 14.64
N ARG A 155 6.97 -0.50 14.99
CA ARG A 155 6.55 0.90 14.81
C ARG A 155 5.96 1.21 13.42
N LYS A 156 6.55 0.66 12.35
CA LYS A 156 6.13 0.89 10.96
C LYS A 156 6.47 -0.33 10.10
N VAL A 157 5.46 -1.07 9.65
CA VAL A 157 5.57 -1.94 8.46
C VAL A 157 4.96 -1.16 7.31
N LYS A 158 5.72 -0.96 6.23
CA LYS A 158 5.28 -0.19 5.07
C LYS A 158 5.44 -1.04 3.83
N VAL A 159 4.35 -1.18 3.09
CA VAL A 159 4.38 -1.72 1.73
C VAL A 159 4.57 -0.52 0.80
N ILE A 160 5.72 -0.45 0.15
CA ILE A 160 6.01 0.56 -0.86
C ILE A 160 5.37 0.09 -2.15
N PHE A 161 4.45 0.88 -2.70
CA PHE A 161 3.95 0.69 -4.05
C PHE A 161 4.64 1.71 -4.95
N LEU A 162 5.58 1.26 -5.78
CA LEU A 162 6.11 2.05 -6.88
C LEU A 162 5.16 1.82 -8.08
N TYR A 163 4.59 2.89 -8.62
CA TYR A 163 3.81 2.90 -9.87
C TYR A 163 4.35 3.98 -10.79
#